data_AF-A0A2R5GT74-F1
#
_entry.id   AF-A0A2R5GT74-F1
#
_cell.length_a   1.000
_cell.length_b   1.000
_cell.length_c   1.000
_cell.angle_alpha   90.00
_cell.angle_beta   90.00
_cell.angle_gamma   90.00
#
_symmetry.space_group_name_H-M   'P 1'
#
loop_
_entity.id
_entity.type
_entity.pdbx_description
1 polymer ?
#
loop_
_entity_poly.entity_id
_entity_poly.type
_entity_poly.pdbx_seq_one_letter_code
_entity_poly.pdbx_strand_id
1 'polypeptide(L)'
;MVNFTMDQLREMMNHPDQIRSMSVIAHVDHGKSTLTDSLVSKAGIIAAKNAGDARFTDTREDEQERGVTIKSTGISMFFKYDKEKYWTDDA
;
A
#
# COMPACT_ATOMS: atom_id res chain seq x y z
N MET A 1 10.39 -6.64 -7.57
CA MET A 1 8.93 -6.77 -7.65
C MET A 1 8.55 -7.99 -6.86
N VAL A 2 7.61 -7.88 -5.93
CA VAL A 2 7.12 -9.04 -5.16
C VAL A 2 6.41 -9.98 -6.13
N ASN A 3 7.02 -11.12 -6.43
CA ASN A 3 6.44 -12.14 -7.30
C ASN A 3 5.91 -13.28 -6.42
N PHE A 4 4.65 -13.17 -6.02
CA PHE A 4 3.91 -14.30 -5.46
C PHE A 4 3.25 -15.09 -6.58
N THR A 5 3.26 -16.41 -6.44
CA THR A 5 2.41 -17.28 -7.24
C THR A 5 0.96 -17.21 -6.75
N MET A 6 0.00 -17.59 -7.60
CA MET A 6 -1.42 -17.62 -7.22
C MET A 6 -1.69 -18.59 -6.06
N ASP A 7 -0.92 -19.66 -5.96
CA ASP A 7 -1.05 -20.64 -4.88
C ASP A 7 -0.58 -20.06 -3.55
N GLN A 8 0.55 -19.35 -3.54
CA GLN A 8 1.04 -18.64 -2.34
C GLN A 8 0.05 -17.58 -1.87
N LEU A 9 -0.59 -16.84 -2.79
CA LEU A 9 -1.63 -15.87 -2.43
C LEU A 9 -2.84 -16.55 -1.77
N ARG A 10 -3.30 -17.67 -2.32
CA ARG A 10 -4.40 -18.45 -1.73
C ARG A 10 -4.07 -18.98 -0.36
N GLU A 11 -2.86 -19.48 -0.16
CA GLU A 11 -2.39 -19.95 1.14
C GLU A 11 -2.40 -18.83 2.18
N MET A 12 -1.90 -17.64 1.82
CA MET A 12 -1.95 -16.46 2.69
C MET A 12 -3.38 -16.05 3.06
N MET A 13 -4.34 -16.19 2.13
CA MET A 13 -5.75 -15.85 2.39
C MET A 13 -6.41 -16.75 3.44
N ASN A 14 -5.83 -17.92 3.77
CA ASN A 14 -6.34 -18.82 4.81
C ASN A 14 -6.03 -18.33 6.24
N HIS A 15 -5.25 -17.27 6.41
CA HIS A 15 -4.91 -16.66 7.70
C HIS A 15 -5.59 -15.30 7.88
N PRO A 16 -6.91 -15.25 8.14
CA PRO A 16 -7.66 -13.99 8.20
C PRO A 16 -7.20 -13.05 9.31
N ASP A 17 -6.62 -13.59 10.40
CA ASP A 17 -6.03 -12.84 11.50
C ASP A 17 -4.80 -12.01 11.10
N GLN A 18 -4.22 -12.29 9.93
CA GLN A 18 -3.09 -11.54 9.35
C GLN A 18 -3.52 -10.53 8.28
N ILE A 19 -4.78 -10.55 7.85
CA ILE A 19 -5.31 -9.62 6.85
C ILE A 19 -5.72 -8.31 7.53
N ARG A 20 -5.31 -7.18 6.95
CA ARG A 20 -5.67 -5.83 7.42
C ARG A 20 -6.32 -5.05 6.29
N SER A 21 -7.65 -4.96 6.32
CA SER A 21 -8.40 -4.07 5.43
C SER A 21 -8.39 -2.67 6.06
N MET A 22 -7.73 -1.73 5.38
CA MET A 22 -7.58 -0.35 5.85
C MET A 22 -7.80 0.61 4.68
N SER A 23 -8.23 1.83 5.00
CA SER A 23 -8.32 2.93 4.06
C SER A 23 -7.53 4.12 4.58
N VAL A 24 -6.96 4.90 3.66
CA VAL A 24 -6.33 6.18 3.98
C VAL A 24 -7.36 7.27 3.71
N ILE A 25 -7.69 8.03 4.75
CA ILE A 25 -8.62 9.17 4.67
C ILE A 25 -7.83 10.42 5.03
N ALA A 26 -7.89 11.44 4.17
CA ALA A 26 -7.24 12.71 4.40
C ALA A 26 -8.00 13.82 3.68
N HIS A 27 -7.74 15.07 4.09
CA HIS A 27 -8.17 16.24 3.33
C HIS A 27 -7.41 16.33 1.99
N VAL A 28 -7.96 17.12 1.06
CA VAL A 28 -7.29 17.42 -0.21
C VAL A 28 -5.93 18.09 0.09
N ASP A 29 -4.90 17.77 -0.70
CA ASP A 29 -3.53 18.28 -0.56
C ASP A 29 -2.78 17.90 0.74
N HIS A 30 -3.30 16.97 1.55
CA HIS A 30 -2.62 16.48 2.75
C HIS A 30 -1.66 15.30 2.47
N GLY A 31 -1.17 15.16 1.24
CA GLY A 31 -0.16 14.15 0.90
C GLY A 31 -0.63 12.70 0.93
N LYS A 32 -1.94 12.44 0.81
CA LYS A 32 -2.50 11.07 0.80
C LYS A 32 -1.93 10.19 -0.33
N SER A 33 -1.84 10.72 -1.54
CA SER A 33 -1.28 9.98 -2.68
C SER A 33 0.21 9.72 -2.47
N THR A 34 0.94 10.69 -1.92
CA THR A 34 2.36 10.54 -1.55
C THR A 34 2.59 9.46 -0.49
N LEU A 35 1.77 9.46 0.57
CA LEU A 35 1.84 8.42 1.61
C LEU A 35 1.56 7.03 1.03
N THR A 36 0.52 6.92 0.21
CA THR A 36 0.13 5.65 -0.41
C THR A 36 1.23 5.13 -1.33
N ASP A 37 1.81 5.98 -2.17
CA ASP A 37 2.92 5.61 -3.04
C ASP A 37 4.16 5.15 -2.24
N SER A 38 4.45 5.79 -1.11
CA SER A 38 5.54 5.36 -0.23
C SER A 38 5.30 3.95 0.34
N LEU A 39 4.06 3.64 0.71
CA LEU A 39 3.67 2.30 1.18
C LEU A 39 3.78 1.25 0.06
N VAL A 40 3.28 1.55 -1.14
CA VAL A 40 3.34 0.68 -2.32
C VAL A 40 4.80 0.42 -2.74
N SER A 41 5.64 1.44 -2.65
CA SER A 41 7.08 1.36 -2.87
C SER A 41 7.76 0.45 -1.85
N LYS A 42 7.46 0.65 -0.56
CA LYS A 42 7.99 -0.17 0.53
C LYS A 42 7.54 -1.64 0.43
N ALA A 43 6.33 -1.88 -0.07
CA ALA A 43 5.82 -3.20 -0.39
C ALA A 43 6.58 -3.86 -1.56
N GLY A 44 7.39 -3.12 -2.32
CA GLY A 44 8.15 -3.63 -3.46
C GLY A 44 7.32 -3.80 -4.74
N ILE A 45 6.16 -3.14 -4.81
CA ILE A 45 5.24 -3.15 -5.96
C ILE A 45 5.72 -2.14 -7.02
N ILE A 46 6.13 -0.94 -6.60
CA ILE A 46 6.74 0.07 -7.47
C ILE A 46 8.21 0.32 -7.09
N ALA A 47 9.00 0.81 -8.04
CA ALA A 47 10.37 1.23 -7.75
C ALA A 47 10.37 2.50 -6.87
N ALA A 48 11.27 2.57 -5.88
CA ALA A 48 11.32 3.70 -4.94
C ALA A 48 11.51 5.06 -5.61
N LYS A 49 12.24 5.09 -6.72
CA LYS A 49 12.44 6.29 -7.56
C LYS A 49 11.16 6.83 -8.22
N ASN A 50 10.10 6.03 -8.28
CA ASN A 50 8.82 6.40 -8.88
C ASN A 50 7.76 6.71 -7.80
N ALA A 51 8.09 6.56 -6.51
CA ALA A 51 7.13 6.79 -5.42
C ALA A 51 6.87 8.29 -5.23
N GLY A 52 5.60 8.71 -5.24
CA GLY A 52 5.18 10.09 -5.06
C GLY A 52 4.86 10.78 -6.40
N ASP A 53 5.68 10.55 -7.42
CA ASP A 53 5.46 11.08 -8.77
C ASP A 53 4.51 10.21 -9.59
N ALA A 54 4.54 8.89 -9.38
CA ALA A 54 3.69 7.95 -10.12
C ALA A 54 2.21 8.08 -9.75
N ARG A 55 1.88 8.53 -8.53
CA ARG A 55 0.53 8.61 -7.98
C ARG A 55 -0.28 7.37 -8.36
N PHE A 56 0.24 6.20 -7.96
CA PHE A 56 -0.17 4.92 -8.50
C PHE A 56 -1.66 4.61 -8.30
N THR A 57 -2.27 5.19 -7.27
CA THR A 57 -3.70 5.04 -6.98
C THR A 57 -4.60 6.02 -7.74
N ASP A 58 -4.05 7.10 -8.29
CA ASP A 58 -4.75 8.11 -9.08
C ASP A 58 -4.74 7.66 -10.54
N THR A 59 -5.61 6.69 -10.85
CA THR A 59 -5.64 5.99 -12.14
C THR A 59 -6.30 6.75 -13.27
N ARG A 60 -7.12 7.76 -12.96
CA ARG A 60 -7.85 8.54 -13.97
C ARG A 60 -7.04 9.76 -14.42
N GLU A 61 -7.19 10.15 -15.69
CA GLU A 61 -6.50 11.33 -16.22
C GLU A 61 -6.86 12.62 -15.46
N ASP A 62 -8.13 12.79 -15.08
CA ASP A 62 -8.59 13.96 -14.32
C ASP A 62 -8.03 14.01 -12.90
N GLU A 63 -7.71 12.86 -12.29
CA GLU A 63 -7.03 12.77 -10.99
C GLU A 63 -5.57 13.20 -11.13
N GLN A 64 -4.87 12.75 -12.17
CA GLN A 64 -3.46 13.06 -12.39
C GLN A 64 -3.24 14.52 -12.77
N GLU A 65 -4.09 15.08 -13.64
CA GLU A 65 -4.02 16.48 -14.06
C GLU A 65 -4.24 17.42 -12.88
N ARG A 66 -5.20 17.11 -12.02
CA ARG A 66 -5.57 17.94 -10.86
C ARG A 66 -4.76 17.66 -9.61
N GLY A 67 -4.04 16.53 -9.56
CA GLY A 67 -3.29 16.09 -8.39
C GLY A 67 -4.17 15.71 -7.19
N VAL A 68 -5.42 15.30 -7.43
CA VAL A 68 -6.39 14.93 -6.39
C VAL A 68 -6.90 13.52 -6.61
N THR A 69 -7.35 12.87 -5.53
CA THR A 69 -7.99 11.55 -5.63
C THR A 69 -9.50 11.71 -5.65
N ILE A 70 -10.14 11.18 -6.67
CA ILE A 70 -11.59 11.27 -6.89
C ILE A 70 -12.26 9.91 -6.61
N LYS A 71 -11.59 8.80 -6.96
CA LYS A 71 -12.05 7.43 -6.74
C LYS A 71 -11.12 6.65 -5.82
N SER A 72 -11.71 5.67 -5.15
CA SER A 72 -10.96 4.69 -4.36
C SER A 72 -10.38 3.62 -5.28
N THR A 73 -9.07 3.36 -5.14
CA THR A 73 -8.35 2.30 -5.84
C THR A 73 -7.82 1.32 -4.79
N GLY A 74 -8.23 0.05 -4.90
CA GLY A 74 -7.79 -1.01 -4.00
C GLY A 74 -6.39 -1.52 -4.37
N ILE A 75 -5.52 -1.65 -3.36
CA ILE A 75 -4.20 -2.26 -3.50
C ILE A 75 -4.02 -3.36 -2.45
N SER A 76 -3.33 -4.43 -2.82
CA SER A 76 -2.92 -5.48 -1.90
C SER A 76 -1.42 -5.39 -1.68
N MET A 77 -1.01 -5.32 -0.41
CA MET A 77 0.39 -5.22 -0.01
C MET A 77 0.75 -6.38 0.91
N PHE A 78 1.96 -6.90 0.78
CA PHE A 78 2.48 -7.95 1.65
C PHE A 78 3.69 -7.43 2.44
N PHE A 79 3.72 -7.71 3.73
CA PHE A 79 4.83 -7.38 4.60
C PHE A 79 5.12 -8.56 5.54
N LYS A 80 6.39 -8.98 5.59
CA LYS A 80 6.86 -9.90 6.63
C LYS A 80 7.13 -9.08 7.89
N TYR A 81 6.30 -9.27 8.91
CA TYR A 81 6.46 -8.61 10.20
C TYR A 81 7.01 -9.61 11.23
N ASP A 82 8.10 -9.21 11.90
CA ASP A 82 8.72 -9.99 12.97
C ASP A 82 8.27 -9.43 14.31
N LYS A 83 7.30 -10.10 14.95
CA LYS A 83 6.65 -9.59 16.15
C LYS A 83 7.65 -9.44 17.31
N GLU A 84 8.55 -10.39 17.51
CA GLU A 84 9.51 -10.37 18.63
C GLU A 84 10.54 -9.25 18.47
N LYS A 85 10.90 -8.91 17.24
CA LYS A 85 11.85 -7.84 16.96
C LYS A 85 11.30 -6.44 17.23
N TYR A 86 10.00 -6.23 16.99
CA TYR A 86 9.38 -4.90 16.99
C TYR A 86 8.41 -4.65 18.14
N TRP A 87 8.06 -5.69 18.89
CA TRP A 87 7.17 -5.61 20.04
C TRP A 87 7.71 -6.51 21.15
N THR A 88 8.45 -5.92 22.09
CA THR A 88 8.84 -6.56 23.35
C THR A 88 7.85 -6.13 24.42
N ASP A 89 7.27 -7.08 25.15
CA ASP A 89 6.33 -6.80 26.24
C ASP A 89 6.99 -6.13 27.48
N ASP A 90 8.30 -5.85 27.40
CA ASP A 90 9.14 -5.24 28.45
C ASP A 90 9.25 -3.70 28.37
N ALA A 91 8.24 -2.99 27.84
CA ALA A 91 8.20 -1.52 27.80
C ALA A 91 7.41 -0.92 28.97
#